data_AF-A0A1I7U2B2-F1
#
_entry.id   AF-A0A1I7U2B2-F1
#
_cell.length_a   1.000
_cell.length_b   1.000
_cell.length_c   1.000
_cell.angle_alpha   90.00
_cell.angle_beta   90.00
_cell.angle_gamma   90.00
#
_symmetry.space_group_name_H-M   'P 1'
#
loop_
_entity.id
_entity.type
_entity.pdbx_description
1 polymer ?
#
loop_
_entity_poly.entity_id
_entity_poly.type
_entity_poly.pdbx_seq_one_letter_code
_entity_poly.pdbx_strand_id
1 'polypeptide(L)'
;MERMIQFPNWKYFILMQNHDVIGKSVYEISRIFEIFGGANDVDIAKGNIVERFRWDLESLDLFRDVRELRIVKGSVQGSLSREAVDWIVNQVNPMVFLADGIKEWTKWSDESECESGFVRHSVCVIGIEEFSNIARMPNIMFNKMMPSFDNSVIECTAELLYNRTFLGQDDYPLEEEYYSNMINVRCLQPSEHQ
;
A
#
# COMPACT_ATOMS: atom_id res chain seq x y z
N MET A 1 5.07 3.99 13.15
CA MET A 1 4.61 2.67 13.63
C MET A 1 4.75 2.51 15.14
N GLU A 2 5.91 2.75 15.75
CA GLU A 2 6.12 2.60 17.22
C GLU A 2 5.06 3.29 18.08
N ARG A 3 4.71 4.53 17.75
CA ARG A 3 3.65 5.29 18.43
C ARG A 3 2.27 4.64 18.27
N MET A 4 1.97 4.06 17.10
CA MET A 4 0.65 3.47 16.81
C MET A 4 0.38 2.24 17.67
N ILE A 5 1.40 1.45 18.00
CA ILE A 5 1.25 0.26 18.84
C ILE A 5 0.73 0.60 20.24
N GLN A 6 0.98 1.82 20.73
CA GLN A 6 0.50 2.30 22.02
C GLN A 6 -1.03 2.55 22.04
N PHE A 7 -1.66 2.69 20.87
CA PHE A 7 -3.09 2.88 20.76
C PHE A 7 -3.82 1.54 20.65
N PRO A 8 -4.93 1.33 21.39
CA PRO A 8 -5.73 0.12 21.29
C PRO A 8 -6.67 0.16 20.07
N ASN A 9 -7.22 -1.00 19.71
CA ASN A 9 -8.40 -1.19 18.84
C ASN A 9 -8.30 -0.80 17.36
N TRP A 10 -7.16 -0.33 16.85
CA TRP A 10 -6.95 -0.26 15.40
C TRP A 10 -6.68 -1.66 14.81
N LYS A 11 -6.92 -1.84 13.50
CA LYS A 11 -6.79 -3.15 12.84
C LYS A 11 -5.73 -3.17 11.74
N TYR A 12 -5.69 -2.10 10.94
CA TYR A 12 -4.77 -1.96 9.82
C TYR A 12 -4.05 -0.61 9.85
N PHE A 13 -2.82 -0.61 9.36
CA PHE A 13 -1.97 0.55 9.17
C PHE A 13 -1.68 0.72 7.68
N ILE A 14 -2.15 1.80 7.07
CA ILE A 14 -1.97 2.09 5.64
C ILE A 14 -0.75 2.99 5.46
N LEU A 15 0.15 2.58 4.58
CA LEU A 15 1.33 3.36 4.18
C LEU A 15 0.96 4.28 3.00
N MET A 16 1.04 5.59 3.22
CA MET A 16 0.76 6.62 2.22
C MET A 16 1.94 7.59 2.07
N GLN A 17 2.07 8.14 0.87
CA GLN A 17 2.98 9.23 0.50
C GLN A 17 2.20 10.51 0.17
N ASN A 18 2.90 11.63 0.04
CA ASN A 18 2.30 12.96 -0.12
C ASN A 18 1.38 13.13 -1.35
N HIS A 19 1.49 12.26 -2.35
CA HIS A 19 0.70 12.33 -3.58
C HIS A 19 -0.22 11.12 -3.77
N ASP A 20 -0.37 10.33 -2.71
CA ASP A 20 -1.33 9.23 -2.68
C ASP A 20 -2.70 9.79 -2.32
N VAL A 21 -3.70 9.40 -3.08
CA VAL A 21 -5.10 9.72 -2.81
C VAL A 21 -5.87 8.42 -2.63
N ILE A 22 -6.65 8.35 -1.56
CA ILE A 22 -7.55 7.23 -1.30
C ILE A 22 -8.72 7.33 -2.29
N GLY A 23 -9.04 6.23 -2.97
CA GLY A 23 -10.18 6.15 -3.90
C GLY A 23 -11.25 5.15 -3.48
N LYS A 24 -11.29 4.77 -2.20
CA LYS A 24 -12.35 3.94 -1.59
C LYS A 24 -12.90 4.65 -0.35
N SER A 25 -14.21 4.55 -0.14
CA SER A 25 -14.86 5.09 1.05
C SER A 25 -14.41 4.34 2.30
N VAL A 26 -14.68 4.94 3.46
CA VAL A 26 -14.35 4.32 4.76
C VAL A 26 -15.06 2.97 4.95
N TYR A 27 -16.25 2.79 4.39
CA TYR A 27 -17.01 1.54 4.47
C TYR A 27 -16.47 0.47 3.54
N GLU A 28 -16.10 0.85 2.30
CA GLU A 28 -15.42 -0.04 1.36
C GLU A 28 -14.09 -0.52 1.96
N ILE A 29 -13.28 0.39 2.49
CA ILE A 29 -11.99 0.05 3.13
C ILE A 29 -12.21 -0.89 4.33
N SER A 30 -13.18 -0.59 5.19
CA SER A 30 -13.52 -1.46 6.32
C SER A 30 -13.87 -2.86 5.85
N ARG A 31 -14.70 -2.97 4.79
CA ARG A 31 -15.13 -4.25 4.25
C ARG A 31 -13.98 -5.04 3.62
N ILE A 32 -13.09 -4.37 2.88
CA ILE A 32 -11.88 -4.99 2.31
C ILE A 32 -11.00 -5.57 3.44
N PHE A 33 -10.78 -4.82 4.51
CA PHE A 33 -9.96 -5.29 5.63
C PHE A 33 -10.63 -6.38 6.48
N GLU A 34 -11.96 -6.43 6.54
CA GLU A 34 -12.68 -7.58 7.07
C GLU A 34 -12.42 -8.84 6.23
N ILE A 35 -12.47 -8.72 4.90
CA ILE A 35 -12.17 -9.82 3.96
C ILE A 35 -10.73 -10.30 4.13
N PHE A 36 -9.76 -9.38 4.29
CA PHE A 36 -8.36 -9.74 4.48
C PHE A 36 -8.11 -10.47 5.81
N GLY A 37 -8.90 -10.21 6.84
CA GLY A 37 -8.92 -11.01 8.07
C GLY A 37 -7.55 -11.15 8.75
N GLY A 38 -6.80 -10.05 8.84
CA GLY A 38 -5.47 -9.98 9.44
C GLY A 38 -4.30 -10.25 8.48
N ALA A 39 -4.59 -10.58 7.21
CA ALA A 39 -3.56 -10.65 6.17
C ALA A 39 -3.13 -9.24 5.71
N ASN A 40 -1.87 -9.10 5.32
CA ASN A 40 -1.27 -7.87 4.81
C ASN A 40 -1.42 -7.83 3.29
N ASP A 41 -1.77 -6.66 2.76
CA ASP A 41 -1.75 -6.37 1.33
C ASP A 41 -0.50 -5.54 1.02
N VAL A 42 0.45 -6.22 0.36
CA VAL A 42 1.75 -5.69 -0.01
C VAL A 42 2.07 -6.20 -1.42
N ASP A 43 2.49 -5.30 -2.30
CA ASP A 43 2.96 -5.72 -3.61
C ASP A 43 4.33 -6.37 -3.48
N ILE A 44 4.45 -7.58 -4.01
CA ILE A 44 5.69 -8.36 -4.02
C ILE A 44 5.97 -8.82 -5.44
N ALA A 45 7.12 -8.39 -5.96
CA ALA A 45 7.63 -8.80 -7.25
C ALA A 45 8.95 -9.58 -7.11
N LYS A 46 9.14 -10.56 -8.00
CA LYS A 46 10.47 -11.12 -8.25
C LYS A 46 11.28 -10.04 -8.95
N GLY A 47 12.30 -9.51 -8.27
CA GLY A 47 13.18 -8.51 -8.83
C GLY A 47 14.64 -8.93 -8.74
N ASN A 48 15.48 -8.33 -9.61
CA ASN A 48 16.92 -8.54 -9.58
C ASN A 48 17.50 -7.99 -8.28
N ILE A 49 17.78 -8.86 -7.33
CA ILE A 49 18.52 -8.52 -6.11
C ILE A 49 19.94 -8.18 -6.53
N VAL A 50 20.43 -7.02 -6.12
CA VAL A 50 21.75 -6.54 -6.55
C VAL A 50 22.82 -7.34 -5.81
N GLU A 51 23.44 -8.29 -6.50
CA GLU A 51 24.41 -9.24 -5.93
C GLU A 51 25.64 -8.58 -5.31
N ARG A 52 25.95 -7.32 -5.67
CA ARG A 52 27.07 -6.57 -5.06
C ARG A 52 26.90 -6.38 -3.55
N PHE A 53 25.66 -6.34 -3.07
CA PHE A 53 25.37 -6.16 -1.65
C PHE A 53 25.20 -7.52 -0.99
N ARG A 54 25.63 -7.61 0.27
CA ARG A 54 25.40 -8.79 1.10
C ARG A 54 24.01 -8.71 1.70
N TRP A 55 23.20 -9.70 1.36
CA TRP A 55 21.77 -9.80 1.67
C TRP A 55 21.49 -10.93 2.65
N ASP A 56 22.37 -11.11 3.63
CA ASP A 56 22.26 -12.10 4.69
C ASP A 56 21.93 -11.43 6.04
N LEU A 57 21.36 -12.21 6.96
CA LEU A 57 20.87 -11.74 8.26
C LEU A 57 21.95 -11.07 9.09
N GLU A 58 23.18 -11.60 9.06
CA GLU A 58 24.32 -11.07 9.80
C GLU A 58 24.71 -9.69 9.27
N SER A 59 24.77 -9.54 7.94
CA SER A 59 25.09 -8.27 7.30
C SER A 59 23.98 -7.22 7.42
N LEU A 60 22.72 -7.65 7.55
CA LEU A 60 21.56 -6.75 7.64
C LEU A 60 21.19 -6.36 9.07
N ASP A 61 21.68 -7.08 10.09
CA ASP A 61 21.44 -6.83 11.53
C ASP A 61 19.95 -6.56 11.88
N LEU A 62 19.04 -7.16 11.09
CA LEU A 62 17.61 -6.83 11.13
C LEU A 62 16.86 -7.52 12.26
N PHE A 63 17.30 -8.71 12.63
CA PHE A 63 16.57 -9.58 13.53
C PHE A 63 17.35 -9.74 14.81
N ARG A 64 16.63 -9.71 15.93
CA ARG A 64 17.21 -10.02 17.24
C ARG A 64 17.58 -11.50 17.36
N ASP A 65 16.88 -12.38 16.63
CA ASP A 65 17.13 -13.82 16.55
C ASP A 65 17.21 -14.29 15.08
N VAL A 66 18.19 -15.13 14.75
CA VAL A 66 18.52 -15.53 13.37
C VAL A 66 17.48 -16.54 12.82
N ARG A 67 16.78 -16.18 11.75
CA ARG A 67 15.90 -17.07 10.96
C ARG A 67 16.16 -16.87 9.47
N GLU A 68 16.09 -17.94 8.66
CA GLU A 68 16.31 -17.87 7.21
C GLU A 68 15.49 -16.75 6.54
N LEU A 69 16.17 -15.91 5.75
CA LEU A 69 15.58 -14.75 5.08
C LEU A 69 15.54 -14.98 3.57
N ARG A 70 14.38 -14.71 2.97
CA ARG A 70 14.25 -14.56 1.52
C ARG A 70 13.92 -13.12 1.19
N ILE A 71 14.83 -12.46 0.47
CA ILE A 71 14.60 -11.10 0.00
C ILE A 71 13.71 -11.12 -1.23
N VAL A 72 12.77 -10.19 -1.26
CA VAL A 72 11.88 -9.92 -2.39
C VAL A 72 11.87 -8.42 -2.63
N LYS A 73 11.48 -8.01 -3.83
CA LYS A 73 11.20 -6.59 -4.13
C LYS A 73 9.70 -6.35 -4.06
N GLY A 74 9.32 -5.10 -3.89
CA GLY A 74 7.94 -4.73 -3.78
C GLY A 74 7.75 -3.23 -3.78
N SER A 75 6.50 -2.85 -3.55
CA SER A 75 6.07 -1.48 -3.31
C SER A 75 6.38 -1.00 -1.90
N VAL A 76 6.40 0.31 -1.71
CA VAL A 76 6.34 0.95 -0.37
C VAL A 76 4.90 1.12 0.10
N GLN A 77 3.95 1.31 -0.83
CA GLN A 77 2.53 1.32 -0.54
C GLN A 77 2.06 -0.08 -0.15
N GLY A 78 1.28 -0.13 0.92
CA GLY A 78 0.68 -1.36 1.42
C GLY A 78 -0.17 -1.10 2.63
N SER A 79 -0.94 -2.11 3.02
CA SER A 79 -1.73 -2.11 4.24
C SER A 79 -1.30 -3.28 5.14
N LEU A 80 -0.88 -2.93 6.35
CA LEU A 80 -0.29 -3.87 7.30
C LEU A 80 -1.27 -4.11 8.44
N SER A 81 -1.46 -5.37 8.84
CA SER A 81 -2.24 -5.72 10.02
C SER A 81 -1.54 -5.24 11.28
N ARG A 82 -2.31 -5.06 12.36
CA ARG A 82 -1.76 -4.68 13.66
C ARG A 82 -0.71 -5.66 14.15
N GLU A 83 -0.93 -6.95 13.92
CA GLU A 83 -0.01 -8.02 14.27
C GLU A 83 1.32 -7.90 13.51
N ALA A 84 1.27 -7.57 12.21
CA ALA A 84 2.47 -7.34 11.41
C ALA A 84 3.26 -6.12 11.90
N VAL A 85 2.59 -5.01 12.19
CA VAL A 85 3.23 -3.81 12.73
C VAL A 85 3.82 -4.06 14.12
N ASP A 86 3.12 -4.81 14.97
CA ASP A 86 3.63 -5.20 16.29
C ASP A 86 4.91 -6.02 16.15
N TRP A 87 4.91 -7.00 15.25
CA TRP A 87 6.09 -7.79 14.94
C TRP A 87 7.26 -6.92 14.43
N ILE A 88 7.02 -6.00 13.49
CA ILE A 88 8.05 -5.08 12.99
C ILE A 88 8.64 -4.24 14.14
N VAL A 89 7.80 -3.67 15.00
CA VAL A 89 8.25 -2.78 16.08
C VAL A 89 8.98 -3.55 17.19
N ASN A 90 8.48 -4.73 17.54
CA ASN A 90 8.93 -5.44 18.74
C ASN A 90 9.98 -6.51 18.45
N GLN A 91 10.04 -7.07 17.24
CA GLN A 91 10.91 -8.20 16.88
C GLN A 91 12.03 -7.81 15.90
N VAL A 92 11.79 -6.83 15.03
CA VAL A 92 12.78 -6.33 14.07
C VAL A 92 13.55 -5.14 14.70
N ASN A 93 14.78 -4.91 14.25
CA ASN A 93 15.57 -3.74 14.55
C ASN A 93 15.51 -2.75 13.36
N PRO A 94 14.44 -1.92 13.26
CA PRO A 94 14.28 -1.03 12.11
C PRO A 94 15.33 0.09 12.06
N MET A 95 16.05 0.34 13.15
CA MET A 95 17.08 1.38 13.24
C MET A 95 18.25 1.15 12.28
N VAL A 96 18.45 -0.09 11.81
CA VAL A 96 19.52 -0.44 10.86
C VAL A 96 19.27 0.16 9.47
N PHE A 97 18.02 0.47 9.11
CA PHE A 97 17.66 1.00 7.79
C PHE A 97 17.26 2.48 7.76
N LEU A 98 17.52 3.24 8.82
CA LEU A 98 17.23 4.69 8.83
C LEU A 98 18.28 5.55 8.08
N ALA A 99 19.13 4.94 7.25
CA ALA A 99 19.95 5.62 6.26
C ALA A 99 19.70 5.01 4.87
N ASP A 100 19.50 5.90 3.88
CA ASP A 100 19.27 5.65 2.45
C ASP A 100 17.85 5.25 1.99
N GLY A 101 17.10 6.28 1.56
CA GLY A 101 16.40 6.34 0.27
C GLY A 101 15.35 5.26 -0.05
N ILE A 102 14.13 5.47 0.40
CA ILE A 102 12.94 4.64 0.10
C ILE A 102 12.40 4.97 -1.31
N LYS A 103 12.09 3.96 -2.15
CA LYS A 103 11.42 4.13 -3.46
C LYS A 103 10.13 3.31 -3.58
N GLU A 104 9.16 4.02 -4.14
CA GLU A 104 7.69 3.93 -4.25
C GLU A 104 7.14 2.96 -5.31
N TRP A 105 5.85 2.60 -5.22
CA TRP A 105 5.06 2.08 -6.34
C TRP A 105 4.51 3.19 -7.20
N THR A 106 4.45 2.89 -8.49
CA THR A 106 4.27 3.86 -9.53
C THR A 106 3.75 3.12 -10.74
N LYS A 107 2.75 3.68 -11.43
CA LYS A 107 2.46 3.26 -12.82
C LYS A 107 3.63 3.74 -13.68
N TRP A 108 4.56 2.83 -13.95
CA TRP A 108 5.68 3.06 -14.86
C TRP A 108 5.16 3.00 -16.29
N SER A 109 5.34 4.07 -17.02
CA SER A 109 4.68 4.27 -18.31
C SER A 109 5.47 5.26 -19.13
N ASP A 110 5.54 5.03 -20.44
CA ASP A 110 5.93 6.08 -21.37
C ASP A 110 4.80 7.13 -21.46
N GLU A 111 5.14 8.34 -21.90
CA GLU A 111 4.20 9.48 -21.99
C GLU A 111 2.93 9.13 -22.78
N SER A 112 3.06 8.27 -23.79
CA SER A 112 1.97 7.79 -24.64
C SER A 112 0.98 6.82 -23.95
N GLU A 113 1.34 6.26 -22.80
CA GLU A 113 0.56 5.24 -22.06
C GLU A 113 -0.12 5.84 -20.81
N CYS A 114 0.15 7.10 -20.48
CA CYS A 114 -0.57 7.86 -19.45
C CYS A 114 -1.72 8.63 -20.10
N GLU A 115 -2.95 8.45 -19.62
CA GLU A 115 -4.13 9.16 -20.15
C GLU A 115 -4.00 10.69 -20.03
N SER A 116 -3.34 11.17 -18.97
CA SER A 116 -3.02 12.58 -18.78
C SER A 116 -1.94 13.12 -19.74
N GLY A 117 -1.25 12.24 -20.47
CA GLY A 117 -0.09 12.58 -21.30
C GLY A 117 1.09 13.13 -20.52
N PHE A 118 1.14 12.99 -19.19
CA PHE A 118 2.23 13.56 -18.38
C PHE A 118 2.88 12.53 -17.45
N VAL A 119 4.20 12.43 -17.60
CA VAL A 119 5.06 11.54 -16.81
C VAL A 119 6.09 12.35 -16.05
N ARG A 120 6.26 12.06 -14.76
CA ARG A 120 7.30 12.67 -13.92
C ARG A 120 8.11 11.61 -13.21
N HIS A 121 9.42 11.57 -13.48
CA HIS A 121 10.32 10.51 -12.99
C HIS A 121 9.84 9.10 -13.38
N SER A 122 9.33 8.97 -14.61
CA SER A 122 8.77 7.74 -15.15
C SER A 122 7.50 7.25 -14.43
N VAL A 123 6.83 8.14 -13.68
CA VAL A 123 5.52 7.92 -13.03
C VAL A 123 4.44 8.68 -13.78
N CYS A 124 3.30 8.04 -14.13
CA CYS A 124 2.13 8.79 -14.58
C CYS A 124 1.64 9.74 -13.48
N VAL A 125 1.52 11.02 -13.79
CA VAL A 125 0.78 11.95 -12.93
C VAL A 125 -0.67 11.91 -13.36
N ILE A 126 -1.54 11.51 -12.45
CA ILE A 126 -2.95 11.30 -12.72
C ILE A 126 -3.65 12.66 -12.82
N GLY A 127 -4.34 12.90 -13.93
CA GLY A 127 -5.24 14.03 -14.18
C GLY A 127 -6.70 13.59 -14.25
N ILE A 128 -7.60 14.54 -14.50
CA ILE A 128 -9.06 14.31 -14.53
C ILE A 128 -9.50 13.31 -15.59
N GLU A 129 -8.70 13.12 -16.64
CA GLU A 129 -8.94 12.18 -17.73
C GLU A 129 -9.06 10.74 -17.20
N GLU A 130 -8.36 10.41 -16.11
CA GLU A 130 -8.34 9.08 -15.49
C GLU A 130 -9.47 8.89 -14.45
N PHE A 131 -10.27 9.92 -14.16
CA PHE A 131 -11.26 9.90 -13.08
C PHE A 131 -12.29 8.76 -13.20
N SER A 132 -12.74 8.48 -14.41
CA SER A 132 -13.66 7.36 -14.67
C SER A 132 -13.06 5.99 -14.32
N ASN A 133 -11.74 5.83 -14.48
CA ASN A 133 -11.04 4.61 -14.08
C ASN A 133 -10.83 4.56 -12.56
N ILE A 134 -10.51 5.69 -11.93
CA ILE A 134 -10.41 5.79 -10.46
C ILE A 134 -11.70 5.31 -9.78
N ALA A 135 -12.86 5.69 -10.32
CA ALA A 135 -14.15 5.28 -9.78
C ALA A 135 -14.39 3.76 -9.84
N ARG A 136 -13.81 3.06 -10.82
CA ARG A 136 -14.05 1.65 -11.12
C ARG A 136 -12.97 0.70 -10.59
N MET A 137 -11.72 1.15 -10.53
CA MET A 137 -10.60 0.28 -10.21
C MET A 137 -10.67 -0.22 -8.76
N PRO A 138 -10.24 -1.46 -8.47
CA PRO A 138 -10.33 -2.04 -7.12
C PRO A 138 -9.24 -1.53 -6.16
N ASN A 139 -8.31 -0.70 -6.62
CA ASN A 139 -7.26 -0.16 -5.78
C ASN A 139 -7.82 0.74 -4.66
N ILE A 140 -7.27 0.60 -3.45
CA ILE A 140 -7.60 1.46 -2.30
C ILE A 140 -6.98 2.84 -2.46
N MET A 141 -5.76 2.90 -3.01
CA MET A 141 -4.95 4.11 -3.14
C MET A 141 -4.44 4.27 -4.56
N PHE A 142 -4.31 5.52 -4.98
CA PHE A 142 -3.84 5.90 -6.30
C PHE A 142 -2.68 6.88 -6.18
N ASN A 143 -1.62 6.61 -6.95
CA ASN A 143 -0.42 7.43 -7.07
C ASN A 143 -0.16 7.68 -8.57
N LYS A 144 0.15 8.89 -9.05
CA LYS A 144 0.48 10.12 -8.33
C LYS A 144 -0.49 11.25 -8.66
N MET A 145 -1.24 11.77 -7.68
CA MET A 145 -2.08 12.96 -7.89
C MET A 145 -1.39 14.20 -7.32
N MET A 146 -1.30 15.27 -8.11
CA MET A 146 -0.63 16.51 -7.72
C MET A 146 -1.56 17.70 -7.89
N PRO A 147 -1.88 18.46 -6.82
CA PRO A 147 -2.72 19.65 -6.91
C PRO A 147 -2.18 20.70 -7.90
N SER A 148 -0.86 20.80 -8.03
CA SER A 148 -0.21 21.75 -8.95
C SER A 148 -0.24 21.30 -10.41
N PHE A 149 -0.60 20.04 -10.69
CA PHE A 149 -0.75 19.51 -12.04
C PHE A 149 -2.22 19.59 -12.45
N ASP A 150 -3.08 18.92 -11.69
CA ASP A 150 -4.51 18.94 -11.87
C ASP A 150 -5.19 18.72 -10.51
N ASN A 151 -5.77 19.78 -9.96
CA ASN A 151 -6.48 19.67 -8.68
C ASN A 151 -7.90 19.11 -8.86
N SER A 152 -8.45 19.15 -10.07
CA SER A 152 -9.83 18.74 -10.31
C SER A 152 -10.02 17.25 -10.08
N VAL A 153 -9.04 16.40 -10.45
CA VAL A 153 -9.10 14.96 -10.14
C VAL A 153 -9.13 14.68 -8.63
N ILE A 154 -8.44 15.50 -7.83
CA ILE A 154 -8.40 15.37 -6.37
C ILE A 154 -9.76 15.77 -5.78
N GLU A 155 -10.30 16.91 -6.22
CA GLU A 155 -11.61 17.40 -5.77
C GLU A 155 -12.74 16.45 -6.19
N CYS A 156 -12.76 15.98 -7.44
CA CYS A 156 -13.75 15.04 -7.94
C CYS A 156 -13.65 13.68 -7.23
N THR A 157 -12.44 13.20 -6.92
CA THR A 157 -12.26 11.98 -6.11
C THR A 157 -12.81 12.18 -4.70
N ALA A 158 -12.57 13.34 -4.07
CA ALA A 158 -13.14 13.63 -2.76
C ALA A 158 -14.68 13.70 -2.79
N GLU A 159 -15.27 14.29 -3.83
CA GLU A 159 -16.72 14.33 -4.02
C GLU A 159 -17.31 12.94 -4.29
N LEU A 160 -16.65 12.11 -5.10
CA LEU A 160 -17.04 10.72 -5.31
C LEU A 160 -17.13 9.96 -3.99
N LEU A 161 -16.09 10.07 -3.14
CA LEU A 161 -16.08 9.44 -1.82
C LEU A 161 -17.19 9.98 -0.92
N TYR A 162 -17.46 11.28 -0.96
CA TYR A 162 -18.56 11.88 -0.21
C TYR A 162 -19.91 11.29 -0.65
N ASN A 163 -20.14 11.20 -1.97
CA ASN A 163 -21.39 10.70 -2.54
C ASN A 163 -21.62 9.22 -2.18
N ARG A 164 -20.59 8.38 -2.27
CA ARG A 164 -20.66 6.96 -1.85
C ARG A 164 -20.92 6.82 -0.35
N THR A 165 -20.27 7.65 0.47
CA THR A 165 -20.33 7.55 1.93
C THR A 165 -21.65 8.06 2.50
N PHE A 166 -22.16 9.19 1.98
CA PHE A 166 -23.25 9.93 2.63
C PHE A 166 -24.55 9.98 1.82
N LEU A 167 -24.48 9.82 0.50
CA LEU A 167 -25.64 9.88 -0.38
C LEU A 167 -26.11 8.51 -0.87
N GLY A 168 -25.37 7.44 -0.54
CA GLY A 168 -25.65 6.08 -1.00
C GLY A 168 -25.58 5.94 -2.52
N GLN A 169 -24.86 6.84 -3.18
CA GLN A 169 -24.63 6.80 -4.62
C GLN A 169 -23.46 5.87 -4.90
N ASP A 170 -23.76 4.57 -5.02
CA ASP A 170 -22.79 3.53 -5.35
C ASP A 170 -22.92 3.14 -6.82
N ASP A 171 -22.11 3.80 -7.63
CA ASP A 171 -21.97 3.65 -9.07
C ASP A 171 -21.21 2.37 -9.46
N TYR A 172 -20.35 1.85 -8.57
CA TYR A 172 -19.57 0.62 -8.77
C TYR A 172 -19.45 -0.15 -7.45
N PRO A 173 -20.38 -1.10 -7.19
CA PRO A 173 -20.36 -1.88 -5.96
C PRO A 173 -19.03 -2.60 -5.74
N LEU A 174 -18.65 -2.71 -4.47
CA LEU A 174 -17.41 -3.37 -4.07
C LEU A 174 -17.39 -4.84 -4.53
N GLU A 175 -16.43 -5.18 -5.39
CA GLU A 175 -16.23 -6.55 -5.88
C GLU A 175 -15.53 -7.41 -4.81
N GLU A 176 -16.28 -7.93 -3.84
CA GLU A 176 -15.73 -8.69 -2.72
C GLU A 176 -14.95 -9.96 -3.13
N GLU A 177 -15.36 -10.60 -4.23
CA GLU A 177 -14.72 -11.79 -4.77
C GLU A 177 -13.28 -11.50 -5.21
N TYR A 178 -13.03 -10.31 -5.79
CA TYR A 178 -11.69 -9.88 -6.14
C TYR A 178 -10.77 -9.88 -4.92
N TYR A 179 -11.18 -9.24 -3.82
CA TYR A 179 -10.38 -9.15 -2.59
C TYR A 179 -10.24 -10.50 -1.87
N SER A 180 -11.27 -11.34 -1.94
CA SER A 180 -11.25 -12.67 -1.31
C SER A 180 -10.24 -13.61 -1.98
N ASN A 181 -10.00 -13.41 -3.29
CA ASN A 181 -9.07 -14.19 -4.09
C ASN A 181 -7.64 -13.61 -4.14
N MET A 182 -7.40 -12.48 -3.47
CA MET A 182 -6.06 -11.87 -3.40
C MET A 182 -5.08 -12.75 -2.61
N ILE A 183 -3.86 -12.87 -3.14
CA ILE A 183 -2.76 -13.53 -2.45
C ILE A 183 -2.17 -12.54 -1.45
N ASN A 184 -2.62 -12.62 -0.20
CA ASN A 184 -2.18 -11.75 0.88
C ASN A 184 -1.15 -12.45 1.79
N VAL A 185 -0.29 -11.67 2.42
CA VAL A 185 0.79 -12.19 3.28
C VAL A 185 0.34 -12.19 4.73
N ARG A 186 0.38 -13.33 5.40
CA ARG A 186 0.11 -13.43 6.85
C ARG A 186 1.41 -13.50 7.64
N CYS A 187 1.48 -12.76 8.74
CA CYS A 187 2.51 -12.98 9.75
C CYS A 187 2.09 -14.19 10.59
N LEU A 188 2.89 -15.25 10.58
CA LEU A 188 2.70 -16.39 11.47
C LEU A 188 3.02 -15.95 12.90
N GLN A 189 2.10 -16.22 13.83
CA GLN A 189 2.38 -15.94 15.23
C GLN A 189 3.30 -17.02 15.81
N PRO A 190 4.18 -16.69 16.78
CA PRO A 190 5.05 -17.67 17.42
C PRO A 190 4.31 -18.86 18.05
N SER A 191 3.02 -18.71 18.39
CA SER A 191 2.18 -19.78 18.95
C SER A 191 1.72 -20.84 17.93
N GLU A 192 1.92 -20.63 16.63
CA GLU A 192 1.53 -21.58 15.57
C GLU A 192 2.66 -22.56 15.20
N HIS A 193 3.76 -22.56 15.95
CA HIS A 193 4.89 -23.48 15.80
C HIS A 193 4.88 -24.66 16.79
N GLN A 194 3.72 -24.98 17.37
CA GLN A 194 3.57 -26.11 18.29
C GLN A 194 2.94 -27.32 17.59
#